data_AF-A0A2V8PF14-F1
#
_entry.id   AF-A0A2V8PF14-F1
#
_cell.length_a   1.000
_cell.length_b   1.000
_cell.length_c   1.000
_cell.angle_alpha   90.00
_cell.angle_beta   90.00
_cell.angle_gamma   90.00
#
_symmetry.space_group_name_H-M   'P 1'
#
loop_
_entity.id
_entity.type
_entity.pdbx_description
1 polymer ?
#
loop_
_entity_poly.entity_id
_entity_poly.type
_entity_poly.pdbx_seq_one_letter_code
_entity_poly.pdbx_strand_id
1 'polypeptide(L)'
;MPYQMNFSLSIQRELPHGFFGEVAYVGNLGRHLIRQPDINAPSFADILANSKLASPLSTNAIRPYKGYSNIRMRFSDSNSNYNALQLYVTKRKGNLRLTGSYTWSKVLTDSSGNTDNLEDPYNRKFNYGPASFDRRHIFVTTYTYRLPFFQKGNGWRHNTLGGWE
;
A
#
# COMPACT_ATOMS: atom_id res chain seq x y z
N MET A 1 -23.54 -2.55 -5.55
CA MET A 1 -23.05 -1.47 -4.67
C MET A 1 -21.64 -1.82 -4.21
N PRO A 2 -20.72 -0.84 -4.09
CA PRO A 2 -19.37 -1.09 -3.58
C PRO A 2 -19.41 -1.62 -2.14
N TYR A 3 -18.57 -2.61 -1.84
CA TYR A 3 -18.40 -3.10 -0.48
C TYR A 3 -16.96 -3.56 -0.23
N GLN A 4 -16.63 -3.71 1.05
CA GLN A 4 -15.31 -4.09 1.53
C GLN A 4 -15.43 -5.20 2.56
N MET A 5 -14.60 -6.24 2.43
CA MET A 5 -14.50 -7.32 3.41
C MET A 5 -13.15 -7.25 4.09
N ASN A 6 -13.15 -7.23 5.42
CA ASN A 6 -11.96 -7.19 6.26
C ASN A 6 -11.85 -8.49 7.04
N PHE A 7 -10.63 -9.01 7.18
CA PHE A 7 -10.34 -10.13 8.06
C PHE A 7 -8.93 -10.04 8.61
N SER A 8 -8.73 -10.55 9.82
CA SER A 8 -7.44 -10.56 10.48
C SER A 8 -7.28 -11.80 11.35
N LEU A 9 -6.05 -12.30 11.42
CA LEU A 9 -5.66 -13.38 12.33
C LEU A 9 -4.34 -13.01 12.99
N SER A 10 -4.29 -13.01 14.32
CA SER A 10 -3.11 -12.63 15.08
C SER A 10 -2.75 -13.70 16.10
N ILE A 11 -1.45 -13.97 16.23
CA ILE A 11 -0.87 -14.82 17.27
C ILE A 11 0.14 -13.98 18.03
N GLN A 12 -0.05 -13.90 19.35
CA GLN A 12 0.82 -13.16 20.26
C GLN A 12 1.41 -14.07 21.33
N ARG A 13 2.65 -13.82 21.73
CA ARG A 13 3.34 -14.60 22.75
C ARG A 13 4.36 -13.77 23.52
N GLU A 14 4.38 -13.93 24.85
CA GLU A 14 5.52 -13.51 25.67
C GLU A 14 6.67 -14.50 25.48
N LEU A 15 7.82 -13.95 25.13
CA LEU A 15 9.07 -14.65 24.91
C LEU A 15 10.01 -14.44 26.12
N PRO A 16 11.02 -15.31 26.30
CA PRO A 16 12.00 -15.16 27.38
C PRO A 16 12.66 -13.78 27.40
N HIS A 17 13.16 -13.37 28.56
CA HIS A 17 13.86 -12.08 28.76
C HIS A 17 12.98 -10.83 28.57
N GLY A 18 11.65 -10.98 28.72
CA GLY A 18 10.71 -9.85 28.71
C GLY A 18 10.41 -9.29 27.31
N PHE A 19 10.59 -10.12 26.29
CA PHE A 19 10.15 -9.83 24.94
C PHE A 19 8.68 -10.23 24.79
N PHE A 20 7.93 -9.45 24.02
CA PHE A 20 6.60 -9.77 23.56
C PHE A 20 6.62 -9.69 22.04
N GLY A 21 6.15 -10.75 21.39
CA GLY A 21 6.07 -10.84 19.94
C GLY A 21 4.64 -11.07 19.48
N GLU A 22 4.29 -10.50 18.34
CA GLU A 22 3.03 -10.71 17.66
C GLU A 22 3.25 -10.85 16.16
N VAL A 23 2.53 -11.80 15.57
CA VAL A 23 2.44 -12.00 14.13
C VAL A 23 0.98 -11.91 13.75
N ALA A 24 0.63 -10.99 12.86
CA ALA A 24 -0.72 -10.79 12.38
C ALA A 24 -0.78 -10.85 10.85
N TYR A 25 -1.80 -11.52 10.34
CA TYR A 25 -2.19 -11.48 8.94
C TYR A 25 -3.45 -10.63 8.80
N VAL A 26 -3.44 -9.64 7.92
CA VAL A 26 -4.55 -8.72 7.69
C VAL A 26 -4.90 -8.74 6.22
N GLY A 27 -6.16 -9.04 5.90
CA GLY A 27 -6.67 -9.08 4.54
C GLY A 27 -7.84 -8.12 4.35
N ASN A 28 -7.87 -7.52 3.16
CA ASN A 28 -8.91 -6.60 2.76
C ASN A 28 -9.29 -6.81 1.29
N LEU A 29 -10.58 -7.00 1.03
CA LEU A 29 -11.11 -7.27 -0.31
C LEU A 29 -12.15 -6.22 -0.66
N GLY A 30 -11.83 -5.35 -1.62
CA GLY A 30 -12.78 -4.42 -2.22
C GLY A 30 -13.51 -5.08 -3.38
N ARG A 31 -14.84 -4.94 -3.43
CA ARG A 31 -15.69 -5.49 -4.50
C ARG A 31 -16.66 -4.42 -5.00
N HIS A 32 -16.94 -4.46 -6.31
CA HIS A 32 -17.81 -3.48 -6.97
C HIS A 32 -17.38 -2.03 -6.73
N LEU A 33 -16.07 -1.80 -6.61
CA LEU A 33 -15.49 -0.48 -6.48
C LEU A 33 -15.81 0.36 -7.71
N ILE A 34 -15.85 1.67 -7.52
CA ILE A 34 -16.16 2.62 -8.57
C ILE A 34 -14.90 2.86 -9.40
N ARG A 35 -15.03 2.75 -10.72
CA ARG A 35 -14.07 3.25 -11.70
C ARG A 35 -14.76 4.15 -12.71
N GLN A 36 -14.01 4.97 -13.43
CA GLN A 36 -14.54 5.89 -14.43
C GLN A 36 -13.76 5.84 -15.76
N PRO A 37 -13.84 4.72 -16.49
CA PRO A 37 -13.19 4.58 -17.80
C PRO A 37 -13.73 5.58 -18.83
N ASP A 38 -12.91 5.88 -19.83
CA ASP A 38 -13.34 6.50 -21.08
C ASP A 38 -13.94 5.43 -22.00
N ILE A 39 -15.27 5.39 -22.11
CA ILE A 39 -15.97 4.43 -22.98
C ILE A 39 -15.83 4.75 -24.46
N ASN A 40 -15.31 5.95 -24.78
CA ASN A 40 -15.05 6.36 -26.15
C ASN A 40 -13.57 6.24 -26.53
N ALA A 41 -12.73 5.60 -25.72
CA ALA A 41 -11.33 5.39 -26.05
C ALA A 41 -11.20 4.38 -27.22
N PRO A 42 -10.34 4.64 -28.22
CA PRO A 42 -10.12 3.68 -29.30
C PRO A 42 -9.47 2.39 -28.76
N SER A 43 -9.77 1.25 -29.38
CA SER A 43 -9.13 -0.01 -28.98
C SER A 43 -7.65 -0.02 -29.36
N PHE A 44 -6.84 -0.87 -28.72
CA PHE A 44 -5.44 -1.03 -29.14
C PHE A 44 -5.30 -1.47 -30.61
N ALA A 45 -6.26 -2.24 -31.14
CA ALA A 45 -6.28 -2.62 -32.54
C ALA A 45 -6.47 -1.41 -33.47
N ASP A 46 -7.39 -0.49 -33.12
CA ASP A 46 -7.63 0.74 -33.88
C ASP A 46 -6.43 1.68 -33.84
N ILE A 47 -5.81 1.82 -32.65
CA ILE A 47 -4.59 2.62 -32.47
C ILE A 47 -3.46 2.04 -33.33
N LEU A 48 -3.26 0.72 -33.32
CA LEU A 48 -2.23 0.04 -34.11
C LEU A 48 -2.50 0.10 -35.61
N ALA A 49 -3.76 0.05 -36.04
CA ALA A 49 -4.13 0.22 -37.44
C ALA A 49 -3.85 1.66 -37.89
N ASN A 50 -4.21 2.66 -37.09
CA ASN A 50 -3.98 4.07 -37.38
C ASN A 50 -2.49 4.42 -37.43
N SER A 51 -1.66 3.81 -36.57
CA SER A 51 -0.21 4.05 -36.55
C SER A 51 0.52 3.50 -37.78
N LYS A 52 -0.11 2.60 -38.55
CA LYS A 52 0.45 2.03 -39.80
C LYS A 52 0.12 2.86 -41.04
N LEU A 53 -0.72 3.88 -40.92
CA LEU A 53 -1.06 4.77 -42.02
C LEU A 53 0.11 5.71 -42.34
N ALA A 54 0.30 6.02 -43.62
CA ALA A 54 1.30 7.02 -44.06
C ALA A 54 1.04 8.41 -43.46
N SER A 55 -0.21 8.71 -43.09
CA SER A 55 -0.61 9.91 -42.36
C SER A 55 -1.65 9.53 -41.30
N PRO A 56 -1.22 9.29 -40.05
CA PRO A 56 -2.13 8.89 -38.96
C PRO A 56 -3.22 9.94 -38.74
N LEU A 57 -4.45 9.46 -38.55
CA LEU A 57 -5.58 10.30 -38.21
C LEU A 57 -5.50 10.77 -36.75
N SER A 58 -6.17 11.89 -36.44
CA SER A 58 -6.33 12.33 -35.06
C SER A 58 -7.04 11.26 -34.22
N THR A 59 -6.70 11.16 -32.93
CA THR A 59 -7.31 10.17 -32.02
C THR A 59 -8.84 10.25 -32.02
N ASN A 60 -9.42 11.46 -32.07
CA ASN A 60 -10.87 11.65 -32.09
C ASN A 60 -11.53 11.09 -33.36
N ALA A 61 -10.81 11.04 -34.49
CA ALA A 61 -11.33 10.46 -35.73
C ALA A 61 -11.43 8.94 -35.69
N ILE A 62 -10.67 8.27 -34.81
CA ILE A 62 -10.67 6.80 -34.65
C ILE A 62 -11.49 6.33 -33.44
N ARG A 63 -12.05 7.24 -32.63
CA ARG A 63 -12.93 6.89 -31.51
C ARG A 63 -14.25 6.22 -31.98
N PRO A 64 -14.86 5.31 -31.21
CA PRO A 64 -16.13 4.67 -31.58
C PRO A 64 -17.29 5.65 -31.76
N TYR A 65 -17.49 6.57 -30.82
CA TYR A 65 -18.52 7.62 -30.85
C TYR A 65 -17.94 8.89 -31.48
N LYS A 66 -18.30 9.15 -32.74
CA LYS A 66 -17.85 10.32 -33.50
C LYS A 66 -18.51 11.61 -33.00
N GLY A 67 -17.83 12.73 -33.16
CA GLY A 67 -18.31 14.06 -32.72
C GLY A 67 -18.09 14.35 -31.24
N TYR A 68 -17.64 13.37 -30.45
CA TYR A 68 -17.32 13.50 -29.03
C TYR A 68 -15.84 13.18 -28.79
N SER A 69 -15.24 13.82 -27.78
CA SER A 69 -13.89 13.49 -27.30
C SER A 69 -13.95 12.28 -26.35
N ASN A 70 -13.50 12.42 -25.10
CA ASN A 70 -13.64 11.39 -24.08
C ASN A 70 -15.06 11.36 -23.51
N ILE A 71 -15.62 10.17 -23.32
CA ILE A 71 -16.89 9.95 -22.63
C ILE A 71 -16.60 9.15 -21.37
N ARG A 72 -16.64 9.82 -20.21
CA ARG A 72 -16.31 9.19 -18.92
C ARG A 72 -17.55 8.67 -18.22
N MET A 73 -17.66 7.36 -18.08
CA MET A 73 -18.81 6.71 -17.45
C MET A 73 -18.39 6.00 -16.17
N ARG A 74 -19.19 6.11 -15.10
CA ARG A 74 -18.92 5.43 -13.83
C ARG A 74 -19.48 4.02 -13.85
N PHE A 75 -18.64 3.05 -13.49
CA PHE A 75 -19.03 1.66 -13.29
C PHE A 75 -18.62 1.20 -11.89
N SER A 76 -19.47 0.38 -11.28
CA SER A 76 -19.24 -0.21 -9.95
C SER A 76 -18.87 -1.69 -10.09
N ASP A 77 -17.83 -1.97 -10.86
CA ASP A 77 -17.41 -3.31 -11.20
C ASP A 77 -15.96 -3.62 -10.82
N SER A 78 -15.16 -2.63 -10.41
CA SER A 78 -13.74 -2.77 -10.02
C SER A 78 -13.54 -3.58 -8.73
N ASN A 79 -12.38 -4.23 -8.58
CA ASN A 79 -12.01 -5.06 -7.44
C ASN A 79 -10.62 -4.70 -6.91
N SER A 80 -10.42 -4.89 -5.61
CA SER A 80 -9.11 -4.77 -4.97
C SER A 80 -8.89 -5.90 -3.98
N ASN A 81 -7.62 -6.29 -3.81
CA ASN A 81 -7.18 -7.30 -2.88
C ASN A 81 -5.90 -6.82 -2.19
N TYR A 82 -6.00 -6.51 -0.90
CA TYR A 82 -4.90 -6.15 -0.03
C TYR A 82 -4.64 -7.29 0.94
N ASN A 83 -3.39 -7.69 1.09
CA ASN A 83 -2.97 -8.68 2.08
C ASN A 83 -1.67 -8.20 2.74
N ALA A 84 -1.59 -8.30 4.06
CA ALA A 84 -0.42 -7.90 4.81
C ALA A 84 -0.07 -8.89 5.92
N LEU A 85 1.22 -9.15 6.07
CA LEU A 85 1.82 -9.79 7.22
C LEU A 85 2.49 -8.71 8.08
N GLN A 86 2.08 -8.62 9.33
CA GLN A 86 2.58 -7.67 10.31
C GLN A 86 3.32 -8.44 11.40
N LEU A 87 4.57 -8.04 11.65
CA LEU A 87 5.39 -8.54 12.73
C LEU A 87 5.60 -7.40 13.72
N TYR A 88 5.36 -7.67 14.99
CA TYR A 88 5.56 -6.73 16.06
C TYR A 88 6.38 -7.39 17.17
N VAL A 89 7.39 -6.67 17.66
CA VAL A 89 8.22 -7.10 18.78
C VAL A 89 8.43 -5.94 19.72
N THR A 90 8.27 -6.18 21.02
CA THR A 90 8.61 -5.18 22.04
C THR A 90 9.34 -5.83 23.20
N LYS A 91 10.30 -5.11 23.77
CA LYS A 91 10.99 -5.44 25.01
C LYS A 91 10.81 -4.27 25.96
N ARG A 92 10.20 -4.53 27.11
CA ARG A 92 9.94 -3.49 28.13
C ARG A 92 10.70 -3.72 29.45
N LYS A 93 11.31 -4.89 29.63
CA LYS A 93 12.06 -5.24 30.86
C LYS A 93 13.56 -4.99 30.69
N GLY A 94 14.19 -4.41 31.72
CA GLY A 94 15.62 -4.13 31.80
C GLY A 94 16.03 -2.73 31.32
N ASN A 95 17.33 -2.51 31.13
CA ASN A 95 17.89 -1.23 30.71
C ASN A 95 17.62 -0.91 29.22
N LEU A 96 17.27 -1.91 28.43
CA LEU A 96 16.91 -1.77 27.02
C LEU A 96 15.40 -1.80 26.88
N ARG A 97 14.81 -0.72 26.36
CA ARG A 97 13.48 -0.75 25.77
C ARG A 97 13.62 -0.76 24.26
N LEU A 98 12.90 -1.66 23.61
CA LEU A 98 12.91 -1.86 22.16
C LEU A 98 11.48 -2.04 21.69
N THR A 99 11.12 -1.43 20.57
CA THR A 99 9.92 -1.76 19.81
C THR A 99 10.32 -1.82 18.34
N GLY A 100 9.98 -2.92 17.68
CA GLY A 100 10.16 -3.12 16.25
C GLY A 100 8.83 -3.52 15.63
N SER A 101 8.50 -2.91 14.49
CA SER A 101 7.32 -3.21 13.70
C SER A 101 7.73 -3.38 12.25
N TYR A 102 7.28 -4.46 11.63
CA TYR A 102 7.53 -4.75 10.23
C TYR A 102 6.23 -5.15 9.55
N THR A 103 5.87 -4.45 8.48
CA THR A 103 4.71 -4.76 7.64
C THR A 103 5.20 -5.17 6.26
N TRP A 104 4.89 -6.40 5.87
CA TRP A 104 5.01 -6.86 4.49
C TRP A 104 3.61 -6.90 3.88
N SER A 105 3.31 -6.01 2.93
CA SER A 105 1.99 -5.91 2.32
C SER A 105 2.03 -6.09 0.80
N LYS A 106 0.90 -6.41 0.20
CA LYS A 106 0.70 -6.40 -1.25
C LYS A 106 -0.72 -6.00 -1.57
N VAL A 107 -0.87 -5.00 -2.41
CA VAL A 107 -2.16 -4.52 -2.91
C VAL A 107 -2.26 -4.78 -4.40
N LEU A 108 -3.28 -5.51 -4.83
CA LEU A 108 -3.59 -5.75 -6.23
C LEU A 108 -4.95 -5.15 -6.56
N THR A 109 -5.06 -4.44 -7.67
CA THR A 109 -6.33 -3.85 -8.12
C THR A 109 -6.36 -3.70 -9.64
N ASP A 110 -7.56 -3.70 -10.23
CA ASP A 110 -7.75 -3.32 -11.63
C ASP A 110 -7.96 -1.80 -11.83
N SER A 111 -8.06 -1.02 -10.74
CA SER A 111 -8.16 0.44 -10.80
C SER A 111 -7.66 1.05 -9.48
N SER A 112 -6.60 1.86 -9.52
CA SER A 112 -5.99 2.44 -8.31
C SER A 112 -6.77 3.63 -7.76
N GLY A 113 -7.69 4.21 -8.53
CA GLY A 113 -8.50 5.34 -8.11
C GLY A 113 -9.81 5.47 -8.91
N ASN A 114 -10.80 6.12 -8.30
CA ASN A 114 -12.15 6.22 -8.87
C ASN A 114 -12.20 6.96 -10.22
N THR A 115 -11.19 7.76 -10.53
CA THR A 115 -11.06 8.57 -11.75
C THR A 115 -9.89 8.14 -12.63
N ASP A 116 -9.27 6.99 -12.36
CA ASP A 116 -8.14 6.51 -13.14
C ASP A 116 -8.55 6.25 -14.59
N ASN A 117 -7.76 6.78 -15.51
CA ASN A 117 -7.79 6.37 -16.90
C ASN A 117 -7.00 5.07 -17.00
N LEU A 118 -7.72 3.95 -17.06
CA LEU A 118 -7.14 2.63 -17.28
C LEU A 118 -6.50 2.54 -18.67
N GLU A 119 -5.38 1.84 -18.81
CA GLU A 119 -4.71 1.61 -20.10
C GLU A 119 -5.64 0.92 -21.10
N ASP A 120 -6.33 -0.15 -20.66
CA ASP A 120 -7.35 -0.81 -21.46
C ASP A 120 -8.74 -0.67 -20.81
N PRO A 121 -9.62 0.20 -21.32
CA PRO A 121 -10.96 0.37 -20.77
C PRO A 121 -11.87 -0.85 -21.03
N TYR A 122 -11.53 -1.68 -22.02
CA TYR A 122 -12.30 -2.85 -22.46
C TYR A 122 -11.84 -4.14 -21.76
N ASN A 123 -10.55 -4.25 -21.41
CA ASN A 123 -10.00 -5.43 -20.74
C ASN A 123 -9.51 -5.14 -19.32
N ARG A 124 -10.37 -5.40 -18.34
CA ARG A 124 -10.04 -5.21 -16.92
C ARG A 124 -8.92 -6.10 -16.41
N LYS A 125 -8.75 -7.30 -16.98
CA LYS A 125 -7.67 -8.22 -16.57
C LYS A 125 -6.30 -7.66 -16.95
N PHE A 126 -6.23 -6.85 -18.00
CA PHE A 126 -4.99 -6.19 -18.42
C PHE A 126 -4.50 -5.18 -17.38
N ASN A 127 -5.41 -4.45 -16.74
CA ASN A 127 -5.08 -3.44 -15.74
C ASN A 127 -4.88 -4.04 -14.33
N TYR A 128 -5.07 -5.35 -14.14
CA TYR A 128 -4.95 -5.96 -12.83
C TYR A 128 -3.48 -6.09 -12.43
N GLY A 129 -3.04 -5.25 -11.50
CA GLY A 129 -1.65 -5.17 -11.08
C GLY A 129 -1.47 -4.59 -9.69
N PRO A 130 -0.21 -4.40 -9.26
CA PRO A 130 0.09 -3.68 -8.03
C PRO A 130 -0.55 -2.29 -8.04
N ALA A 131 -1.23 -1.92 -6.96
CA ALA A 131 -1.79 -0.58 -6.84
C ALA A 131 -0.66 0.48 -6.84
N SER A 132 -0.95 1.68 -7.35
CA SER A 132 0.03 2.79 -7.38
C SER A 132 0.54 3.20 -5.99
N PHE A 133 -0.24 2.92 -4.94
CA PHE A 133 0.06 3.20 -3.54
C PHE A 133 0.57 1.96 -2.77
N ASP A 134 0.95 0.89 -3.46
CA ASP A 134 1.50 -0.31 -2.82
C ASP A 134 2.80 0.01 -2.06
N ARG A 135 2.80 -0.26 -0.75
CA ARG A 135 3.98 -0.15 0.11
C ARG A 135 4.34 -1.52 0.65
N ARG A 136 5.14 -2.23 -0.15
CA ARG A 136 5.43 -3.64 0.10
C ARG A 136 6.16 -3.89 1.42
N HIS A 137 7.11 -3.04 1.79
CA HIS A 137 7.90 -3.21 3.01
C HIS A 137 7.92 -1.92 3.81
N ILE A 138 7.45 -1.99 5.07
CA ILE A 138 7.52 -0.88 6.02
C ILE A 138 8.16 -1.41 7.29
N PHE A 139 9.30 -0.85 7.68
CA PHE A 139 10.00 -1.20 8.91
C PHE A 139 10.13 0.04 9.79
N VAL A 140 9.74 -0.09 11.05
CA VAL A 140 9.87 0.96 12.06
C VAL A 140 10.48 0.35 13.30
N THR A 141 11.54 0.96 13.81
CA THR A 141 12.20 0.53 15.05
C THR A 141 12.47 1.71 15.95
N THR A 142 12.27 1.52 17.24
CA THR A 142 12.55 2.49 18.28
C THR A 142 13.25 1.77 19.41
N TYR A 143 14.38 2.31 19.88
CA TYR A 143 15.12 1.76 20.99
C TYR A 143 15.56 2.86 21.94
N THR A 144 15.55 2.58 23.23
CA THR A 144 16.13 3.44 24.26
C THR A 144 16.93 2.55 25.19
N TYR A 145 18.20 2.91 25.40
CA TYR A 145 19.06 2.19 26.32
C TYR A 145 19.47 3.09 27.47
N ARG A 146 19.14 2.69 28.69
CA ARG A 146 19.57 3.38 29.90
C ARG A 146 21.01 2.97 30.20
N LEU A 147 21.96 3.84 29.89
CA LEU A 147 23.37 3.65 30.23
C LEU A 147 23.54 3.68 31.76
N PRO A 148 24.17 2.65 32.36
CA PRO A 148 24.37 2.58 33.81
C PRO A 148 25.57 3.39 34.31
N PHE A 149 26.28 4.10 33.42
CA PHE A 149 27.41 4.93 33.82
C PHE A 149 26.91 6.17 34.57
N PHE A 150 27.52 6.47 35.72
CA PHE A 150 27.22 7.57 36.65
C PHE A 150 25.97 7.43 37.54
N GLN A 151 25.23 6.31 37.54
CA GLN A 151 24.09 6.11 38.46
C GLN A 151 24.49 5.63 39.87
N LYS A 152 25.68 5.06 40.04
CA LYS A 152 26.22 4.65 41.35
C LYS A 152 27.69 5.05 41.45
N GLY A 153 27.95 6.22 42.02
CA GLY A 153 29.30 6.68 42.34
C GLY A 153 29.29 7.99 43.11
N ASN A 154 29.89 7.99 44.31
CA ASN A 154 30.13 9.21 45.09
C ASN A 154 31.24 10.02 44.43
N GLY A 155 30.92 11.23 43.93
CA GLY A 155 31.93 12.22 43.53
C GLY A 155 31.59 13.04 42.29
N TRP A 156 32.36 14.10 42.09
CA TRP A 156 32.28 15.15 41.06
C TRP A 156 31.95 14.67 39.63
N ARG A 157 32.28 13.42 39.28
CA ARG A 157 31.96 12.81 37.98
C ARG A 157 30.45 12.63 37.74
N HIS A 158 29.63 12.49 38.78
CA HIS A 158 28.16 12.46 38.66
C HIS A 158 27.60 13.84 38.28
N ASN A 159 28.11 14.91 38.90
CA ASN A 159 27.60 16.27 38.70
C ASN A 159 28.00 16.89 37.35
N THR A 160 29.11 16.48 36.74
CA THR A 160 29.57 17.06 35.47
C THR A 160 29.09 16.32 34.23
N LEU A 161 28.76 15.03 34.33
CA LEU A 161 28.46 14.18 33.18
C LEU A 161 27.14 13.39 33.28
N GLY A 162 26.47 13.37 34.43
CA GLY A 162 25.28 12.54 34.68
C GLY A 162 23.99 13.29 35.00
N GLY A 163 24.00 14.62 35.03
CA GLY A 163 22.86 15.47 35.47
C GLY A 163 22.01 16.09 34.37
N TRP A 164 22.16 15.67 33.11
CA TRP A 164 21.35 16.18 32.00
C TRP A 164 20.20 15.21 31.73
N GLU A 165 19.12 15.34 32.50
CA GLU A 165 17.74 15.02 32.08
C GLU A 165 17.05 16.30 31.60
#